data_AF-A0A5P2AX67-F1
#
_entry.id   AF-A0A5P2AX67-F1
#
_cell.length_a   1.000
_cell.length_b   1.000
_cell.length_c   1.000
_cell.angle_alpha   90.00
_cell.angle_beta   90.00
_cell.angle_gamma   90.00
#
_symmetry.space_group_name_H-M   'P 1'
#
loop_
_entity.id
_entity.type
_entity.pdbx_description
1 polymer ?
#
loop_
_entity_poly.entity_id
_entity_poly.type
_entity_poly.pdbx_seq_one_letter_code
_entity_poly.pdbx_strand_id
1 'polypeptide(L)'
;MPTYHEVLTTDLSGLTTAAGKWEEMATRFKTLEERYEKDVHGISLGESWIGLSAQAANDRFTITLKELQGAQKEAKAVAGVLRDAHTQLTDLRNRVKAIRDDAVKAGMRVSDQGTVAFDTAQLTQSERTTFAHDPDFQQTARTQANEWAEKLVQAVKAVTDADDGIRVALDAAVLDSDPIDGTFNGFNRNPQDSPYPSLEEAGKAANMPKDRKDIPAWWQSLGPVTRGILLKETGDELRSAGIMDPRYQWHSADPGSGRFDAEEPTPEDLWFHARALAIATAGDAIGETGASRNMLHYLRGTGETLDLDVDRILADDSDFRSKIENKHVGTNQDAWRQQALNEFHEAGGDRTVVVPVESRTRHTNLQSDEWFHAVGAHAQNVSGFVTVTPDAHGGAPKVSLDYQVNVWDRYNWDPGKSTPFADGLINISDGDMGRLHKVGFAQEFDMQGSSSTYHHDLNSSTPPTTTPEDQGREGTRGDVSRGEEKNR
;
A
#
# COMPACT_ATOMS: atom_id res chain seq x y z
N MET A 1 14.96 -15.96 4.19
CA MET A 1 15.72 -14.72 4.44
C MET A 1 17.11 -15.07 4.93
N PRO A 2 18.18 -14.52 4.32
CA PRO A 2 19.54 -14.64 4.84
C PRO A 2 19.70 -13.95 6.20
N THR A 3 20.56 -14.50 7.03
CA THR A 3 21.00 -13.90 8.29
C THR A 3 22.06 -12.83 8.06
N TYR A 4 22.27 -11.96 9.06
CA TYR A 4 23.35 -10.96 9.03
C TYR A 4 24.72 -11.60 8.74
N HIS A 5 25.01 -12.75 9.36
CA HIS A 5 26.25 -13.47 9.16
C HIS A 5 26.40 -13.90 7.69
N GLU A 6 25.39 -14.57 7.14
CA GLU A 6 25.39 -15.05 5.74
C GLU A 6 25.56 -13.90 4.75
N VAL A 7 24.91 -12.75 4.96
CA VAL A 7 25.09 -11.57 4.10
C VAL A 7 26.55 -11.13 4.05
N LEU A 8 27.27 -11.17 5.17
CA LEU A 8 28.65 -10.71 5.24
C LEU A 8 29.68 -11.73 4.75
N THR A 9 29.39 -13.03 4.90
CA THR A 9 30.36 -14.09 4.65
C THR A 9 30.16 -14.83 3.33
N THR A 10 28.99 -14.72 2.70
CA THR A 10 28.72 -15.40 1.42
C THR A 10 29.64 -14.92 0.32
N ASP A 11 30.23 -15.88 -0.40
CA ASP A 11 31.03 -15.61 -1.59
C ASP A 11 30.12 -15.40 -2.81
N LEU A 12 29.99 -14.14 -3.21
CA LEU A 12 29.17 -13.75 -4.36
C LEU A 12 29.86 -14.02 -5.71
N SER A 13 31.16 -14.33 -5.74
CA SER A 13 31.91 -14.56 -7.00
C SER A 13 31.41 -15.78 -7.80
N GLY A 14 30.67 -16.68 -7.16
CA GLY A 14 29.94 -17.76 -7.82
C GLY A 14 28.94 -17.25 -8.86
N LEU A 15 28.30 -16.10 -8.65
CA LEU A 15 27.33 -15.52 -9.58
C LEU A 15 27.96 -15.10 -10.90
N THR A 16 29.11 -14.42 -10.86
CA THR A 16 29.83 -14.02 -12.09
C THR A 16 30.45 -15.21 -12.80
N THR A 17 30.91 -16.21 -12.05
CA THR A 17 31.36 -17.49 -12.61
C THR A 17 30.23 -18.21 -13.35
N ALA A 18 29.05 -18.32 -12.74
CA ALA A 18 27.87 -18.93 -13.36
C ALA A 18 27.40 -18.14 -14.59
N ALA A 19 27.36 -16.81 -14.51
CA ALA A 19 27.05 -15.94 -15.66
C ALA A 19 27.98 -16.20 -16.84
N GLY A 20 29.29 -16.36 -16.60
CA GLY A 20 30.25 -16.72 -17.64
C GLY A 20 29.94 -18.06 -18.32
N LYS A 21 29.46 -19.06 -17.56
CA LYS A 21 29.06 -20.36 -18.12
C LYS A 21 27.80 -20.30 -18.97
N TRP A 22 26.84 -19.45 -18.61
CA TRP A 22 25.68 -19.18 -19.45
C TRP A 22 26.06 -18.46 -20.75
N GLU A 23 27.01 -17.53 -20.70
CA GLU A 23 27.55 -16.86 -21.91
C GLU A 23 28.28 -17.84 -22.84
N GLU A 24 29.09 -18.74 -22.27
CA GLU A 24 29.73 -19.84 -23.02
C GLU A 24 28.68 -20.72 -23.69
N MET A 25 27.57 -21.03 -23.00
CA MET A 25 26.46 -21.82 -23.53
C MET A 25 25.77 -21.10 -24.69
N ALA A 26 25.46 -19.81 -24.55
CA ALA A 26 24.90 -18.99 -25.63
C ALA A 26 25.80 -18.99 -26.88
N THR A 27 27.12 -18.95 -26.69
CA THR A 27 28.09 -19.03 -27.78
C THR A 27 28.02 -20.39 -28.51
N ARG A 28 27.87 -21.49 -27.76
CA ARG A 28 27.68 -22.83 -28.34
C ARG A 28 26.36 -22.97 -29.07
N PHE A 29 25.27 -22.42 -28.54
CA PHE A 29 23.98 -22.38 -29.24
C PHE A 29 24.07 -21.62 -30.55
N LYS A 30 24.80 -20.49 -30.60
CA LYS A 30 25.07 -19.78 -31.85
C LYS A 30 25.78 -20.66 -32.89
N THR A 31 26.80 -21.41 -32.47
CA THR A 31 27.49 -22.33 -33.39
C THR A 31 26.58 -23.45 -33.89
N LEU A 32 25.67 -23.96 -33.04
CA LEU A 32 24.67 -24.95 -33.43
C LEU A 32 23.63 -24.38 -34.38
N GLU A 33 23.14 -23.16 -34.11
CA GLU A 33 22.25 -22.39 -34.97
C GLU A 33 22.84 -22.25 -36.37
N GLU A 34 24.05 -21.69 -36.50
CA GLU A 34 24.72 -21.47 -37.79
C GLU A 34 24.92 -22.78 -38.57
N ARG A 35 25.27 -23.88 -37.87
CA ARG A 35 25.42 -25.19 -38.49
C ARG A 35 24.06 -25.75 -38.94
N TYR A 36 23.05 -25.64 -38.10
CA TYR A 36 21.70 -26.14 -38.39
C TYR A 36 21.07 -25.37 -39.56
N GLU A 37 21.22 -24.05 -39.57
CA GLU A 37 20.77 -23.19 -40.66
C GLU A 37 21.38 -23.63 -41.99
N LYS A 38 22.70 -23.83 -42.02
CA LYS A 38 23.42 -24.23 -43.24
C LYS A 38 23.11 -25.66 -43.68
N ASP A 39 23.26 -26.62 -42.77
CA ASP A 39 23.34 -28.04 -43.12
C ASP A 39 21.98 -28.76 -43.07
N VAL A 40 20.95 -28.16 -42.47
CA VAL A 40 19.61 -28.75 -42.35
C VAL A 40 18.52 -27.85 -42.92
N HIS A 41 18.37 -26.64 -42.37
CA HIS A 41 17.32 -25.70 -42.81
C HIS A 41 17.52 -25.31 -44.28
N GLY A 42 18.75 -24.97 -44.67
CA GLY A 42 19.12 -24.55 -46.01
C GLY A 42 18.85 -25.58 -47.11
N ILE A 43 18.82 -26.88 -46.78
CA ILE A 43 18.47 -27.93 -47.75
C ILE A 43 17.05 -27.72 -48.30
N SER A 44 16.12 -27.28 -47.45
CA SER A 44 14.72 -27.01 -47.84
C SER A 44 14.54 -25.73 -48.66
N LEU A 45 15.56 -24.88 -48.75
CA LEU A 45 15.57 -23.65 -49.54
C LEU A 45 16.26 -23.80 -50.90
N GLY A 46 16.94 -24.94 -51.13
CA GLY A 46 17.66 -25.21 -52.37
C GLY A 46 16.76 -25.66 -53.52
N GLU A 47 17.26 -25.55 -54.74
CA GLU A 47 16.51 -25.91 -55.96
C GLU A 47 16.34 -27.43 -56.16
N SER A 48 17.08 -28.26 -55.42
CA SER A 48 17.08 -29.72 -55.56
C SER A 48 15.90 -30.43 -54.89
N TRP A 49 15.23 -29.77 -53.93
CA TRP A 49 14.07 -30.33 -53.23
C TRP A 49 12.93 -29.31 -53.21
N ILE A 50 11.91 -29.57 -54.02
CA ILE A 50 10.79 -28.66 -54.25
C ILE A 50 9.43 -29.35 -54.03
N GLY A 51 8.39 -28.53 -53.84
CA GLY A 51 7.00 -28.99 -53.67
C GLY A 51 6.54 -29.04 -52.21
N LEU A 52 5.34 -29.58 -52.00
CA LEU A 52 4.64 -29.55 -50.70
C LEU A 52 5.45 -30.18 -49.55
N SER A 53 6.23 -31.24 -49.84
CA SER A 53 7.07 -31.89 -48.82
C SER A 53 8.24 -31.02 -48.38
N ALA A 54 8.84 -30.25 -49.30
CA ALA A 54 9.90 -29.30 -48.99
C ALA A 54 9.36 -28.14 -48.14
N GLN A 55 8.17 -27.62 -48.48
CA GLN A 55 7.49 -26.57 -47.70
C GLN A 55 7.19 -27.02 -46.28
N ALA A 56 6.54 -28.19 -46.12
CA ALA A 56 6.22 -28.72 -44.80
C ALA A 56 7.46 -29.00 -43.94
N ALA A 57 8.58 -29.39 -44.57
CA ALA A 57 9.85 -29.54 -43.86
C ALA A 57 10.48 -28.20 -43.49
N ASN A 58 10.43 -27.21 -44.39
CA ASN A 58 10.93 -25.86 -44.13
C ASN A 58 10.24 -25.22 -42.91
N ASP A 59 8.92 -25.37 -42.78
CA ASP A 59 8.16 -24.87 -41.63
C ASP A 59 8.68 -25.47 -40.31
N ARG A 60 8.87 -26.80 -40.28
CA ARG A 60 9.40 -27.51 -39.11
C ARG A 60 10.85 -27.15 -38.80
N PHE A 61 11.67 -27.03 -39.83
CA PHE A 61 13.06 -26.64 -39.67
C PHE A 61 13.18 -25.21 -39.16
N THR A 62 12.30 -24.31 -39.61
CA THR A 62 12.25 -22.92 -39.16
C THR A 62 11.94 -22.84 -37.66
N ILE A 63 11.00 -23.65 -37.16
CA ILE A 63 10.71 -23.73 -35.72
C ILE A 63 11.95 -24.17 -34.95
N THR A 64 12.64 -25.23 -35.40
CA THR A 64 13.86 -25.72 -34.72
C THR A 64 14.99 -24.69 -34.76
N LEU A 65 15.17 -23.97 -35.87
CA LEU A 65 16.15 -22.90 -35.98
C LEU A 65 15.85 -21.77 -34.97
N LYS A 66 14.57 -21.38 -34.85
CA LYS A 66 14.11 -20.38 -33.88
C LYS A 66 14.29 -20.84 -32.44
N GLU A 67 14.15 -22.13 -32.14
CA GLU A 67 14.47 -22.68 -30.81
C GLU A 67 15.95 -22.54 -30.46
N LEU A 68 16.87 -22.78 -31.41
CA LEU A 68 18.30 -22.56 -31.18
C LEU A 68 18.62 -21.08 -30.94
N GLN A 69 17.95 -20.18 -31.66
CA GLN A 69 18.02 -18.74 -31.44
C GLN A 69 17.45 -18.33 -30.08
N GLY A 70 16.33 -18.91 -29.68
CA GLY A 70 15.72 -18.72 -28.36
C GLY A 70 16.64 -19.15 -27.24
N ALA A 71 17.21 -20.36 -27.33
CA ALA A 71 18.16 -20.88 -26.36
C ALA A 71 19.38 -19.95 -26.18
N GLN A 72 19.86 -19.35 -27.27
CA GLN A 72 20.92 -18.34 -27.20
C GLN A 72 20.48 -17.10 -26.41
N LYS A 73 19.28 -16.56 -26.71
CA LYS A 73 18.76 -15.34 -26.07
C LYS A 73 18.45 -15.57 -24.59
N GLU A 74 17.77 -16.66 -24.26
CA GLU A 74 17.48 -17.06 -22.87
C GLU A 74 18.79 -17.21 -22.08
N ALA A 75 19.78 -17.94 -22.61
CA ALA A 75 21.07 -18.10 -21.95
C ALA A 75 21.77 -16.76 -21.67
N LYS A 76 21.70 -15.81 -22.61
CA LYS A 76 22.21 -14.45 -22.40
C LYS A 76 21.43 -13.68 -21.34
N ALA A 77 20.11 -13.79 -21.33
CA ALA A 77 19.26 -13.14 -20.34
C ALA A 77 19.58 -13.66 -18.92
N VAL A 78 19.68 -14.97 -18.74
CA VAL A 78 20.09 -15.57 -17.45
C VAL A 78 21.49 -15.10 -17.05
N ALA A 79 22.44 -15.04 -17.98
CA ALA A 79 23.78 -14.49 -17.70
C ALA A 79 23.72 -13.01 -17.26
N GLY A 80 22.85 -12.20 -17.87
CA GLY A 80 22.60 -10.80 -17.49
C GLY A 80 22.09 -10.69 -16.06
N VAL A 81 21.00 -11.38 -15.74
CA VAL A 81 20.39 -11.39 -14.40
C VAL A 81 21.41 -11.76 -13.32
N LEU A 82 22.26 -12.77 -13.56
CA LEU A 82 23.28 -13.19 -12.60
C LEU A 82 24.39 -12.13 -12.38
N ARG A 83 24.71 -11.31 -13.39
CA ARG A 83 25.66 -10.19 -13.22
C ARG A 83 25.03 -9.03 -12.46
N ASP A 84 23.76 -8.73 -12.73
CA ASP A 84 23.02 -7.70 -12.00
C ASP A 84 22.85 -8.09 -10.54
N ALA A 85 22.54 -9.37 -10.28
CA ALA A 85 22.50 -9.97 -8.96
C ALA A 85 23.83 -9.78 -8.21
N HIS A 86 24.96 -10.11 -8.84
CA HIS A 86 26.28 -9.92 -8.22
C HIS A 86 26.52 -8.46 -7.84
N THR A 87 26.18 -7.53 -8.73
CA THR A 87 26.37 -6.09 -8.53
C THR A 87 25.52 -5.61 -7.35
N GLN A 88 24.21 -5.85 -7.38
CA GLN A 88 23.29 -5.37 -6.35
C GLN A 88 23.54 -6.01 -4.99
N LEU A 89 23.76 -7.33 -4.93
CA LEU A 89 24.06 -8.00 -3.65
C LEU A 89 25.40 -7.54 -3.07
N THR A 90 26.38 -7.21 -3.91
CA THR A 90 27.64 -6.63 -3.44
C THR A 90 27.43 -5.25 -2.82
N ASP A 91 26.65 -4.39 -3.47
CA ASP A 91 26.35 -3.04 -2.98
C ASP A 91 25.55 -3.09 -1.67
N LEU A 92 24.53 -3.94 -1.59
CA LEU A 92 23.73 -4.14 -0.37
C LEU A 92 24.58 -4.72 0.79
N ARG A 93 25.45 -5.69 0.51
CA ARG A 93 26.41 -6.19 1.51
C ARG A 93 27.33 -5.08 2.03
N ASN A 94 27.78 -4.19 1.15
CA ASN A 94 28.61 -3.05 1.53
C ASN A 94 27.82 -2.05 2.40
N ARG A 95 26.54 -1.82 2.11
CA ARG A 95 25.64 -1.01 2.95
C ARG A 95 25.47 -1.61 4.34
N VAL A 96 25.28 -2.92 4.47
CA VAL A 96 25.21 -3.62 5.76
C VAL A 96 26.51 -3.43 6.57
N LYS A 97 27.67 -3.54 5.91
CA LYS A 97 28.98 -3.27 6.54
C LYS A 97 29.10 -1.82 7.02
N ALA A 98 28.69 -0.86 6.19
CA ALA A 98 28.75 0.56 6.55
C ALA A 98 27.88 0.88 7.77
N ILE A 99 26.64 0.36 7.82
CA ILE A 99 25.75 0.56 8.98
C ILE A 99 26.33 -0.06 10.25
N ARG A 100 26.93 -1.26 10.16
CA ARG A 100 27.67 -1.86 11.28
C ARG A 100 28.79 -0.93 11.75
N ASP A 101 29.61 -0.45 10.84
CA ASP A 101 30.78 0.38 11.18
C ASP A 101 30.36 1.71 11.81
N ASP A 102 29.25 2.30 11.35
CA ASP A 102 28.71 3.52 11.94
C ASP A 102 28.06 3.28 13.30
N ALA A 103 27.39 2.13 13.52
CA ALA A 103 26.93 1.73 14.84
C ALA A 103 28.10 1.59 15.83
N VAL A 104 29.21 0.97 15.41
CA VAL A 104 30.42 0.83 16.23
C VAL A 104 31.02 2.19 16.57
N LYS A 105 31.11 3.11 15.61
CA LYS A 105 31.55 4.49 15.87
C LYS A 105 30.62 5.24 16.82
N ALA A 106 29.33 4.91 16.81
CA ALA A 106 28.33 5.47 17.71
C ALA A 106 28.33 4.84 19.12
N GLY A 107 29.34 4.04 19.47
CA GLY A 107 29.46 3.42 20.79
C GLY A 107 28.62 2.16 20.97
N MET A 108 28.17 1.53 19.88
CA MET A 108 27.52 0.22 19.91
C MET A 108 28.55 -0.91 19.75
N ARG A 109 28.22 -2.06 20.30
CA ARG A 109 28.84 -3.34 19.99
C ARG A 109 27.88 -4.12 19.10
N VAL A 110 28.37 -4.56 17.94
CA VAL A 110 27.64 -5.46 17.03
C VAL A 110 28.28 -6.84 17.09
N SER A 111 27.49 -7.87 17.39
CA SER A 111 27.98 -9.26 17.38
C SER A 111 28.10 -9.82 15.96
N ASP A 112 28.76 -10.97 15.80
CA ASP A 112 28.85 -11.68 14.51
C ASP A 112 27.50 -12.14 13.95
N GLN A 113 26.46 -12.18 14.79
CA GLN A 113 25.08 -12.50 14.42
C GLN A 113 24.22 -11.23 14.20
N GLY A 114 24.82 -10.05 14.27
CA GLY A 114 24.13 -8.77 14.04
C GLY A 114 23.35 -8.24 15.25
N THR A 115 23.43 -8.89 16.42
CA THR A 115 22.85 -8.31 17.65
C THR A 115 23.61 -7.05 18.04
N VAL A 116 22.88 -5.95 18.20
CA VAL A 116 23.40 -4.64 18.59
C VAL A 116 23.14 -4.41 20.07
N ALA A 117 24.15 -3.93 20.80
CA ALA A 117 24.02 -3.52 22.20
C ALA A 117 24.91 -2.31 22.47
N PHE A 118 24.58 -1.50 23.47
CA PHE A 118 25.46 -0.42 23.91
C PHE A 118 26.81 -0.96 24.42
N ASP A 119 27.92 -0.41 23.94
CA ASP A 119 29.26 -0.89 24.28
C ASP A 119 29.76 -0.31 25.60
N THR A 120 29.37 -0.95 26.71
CA THR A 120 29.83 -0.57 28.05
C THR A 120 31.35 -0.73 28.24
N ALA A 121 32.05 -1.48 27.38
CA ALA A 121 33.49 -1.65 27.49
C ALA A 121 34.26 -0.39 27.08
N GLN A 122 33.68 0.44 26.19
CA GLN A 122 34.26 1.72 25.77
C GLN A 122 34.13 2.83 26.82
N LEU A 123 33.22 2.67 27.81
CA LEU A 123 33.08 3.62 28.90
C LEU A 123 34.28 3.60 29.85
N THR A 124 34.64 4.77 30.37
CA THR A 124 35.55 4.91 31.52
C THR A 124 34.93 4.32 32.79
N GLN A 125 35.76 4.03 33.80
CA GLN A 125 35.26 3.47 35.08
C GLN A 125 34.23 4.38 35.76
N SER A 126 34.37 5.70 35.65
CA SER A 126 33.41 6.67 36.20
C SER A 126 32.08 6.60 35.46
N GLU A 127 32.10 6.58 34.13
CA GLU A 127 30.89 6.49 33.30
C GLU A 127 30.16 5.16 33.49
N ARG A 128 30.89 4.04 33.64
CA ARG A 128 30.28 2.75 33.98
C ARG A 128 29.56 2.79 35.32
N THR A 129 30.14 3.48 36.30
CA THR A 129 29.53 3.62 37.63
C THR A 129 28.26 4.46 37.55
N THR A 130 28.26 5.56 36.79
CA THR A 130 27.06 6.36 36.50
C THR A 130 26.01 5.53 35.78
N PHE A 131 26.38 4.87 34.67
CA PHE A 131 25.49 4.01 33.91
C PHE A 131 24.81 2.93 34.76
N ALA A 132 25.54 2.33 35.72
CA ALA A 132 24.98 1.31 36.59
C ALA A 132 23.90 1.84 37.56
N HIS A 133 23.92 3.14 37.90
CA HIS A 133 23.05 3.74 38.90
C HIS A 133 22.07 4.78 38.33
N ASP A 134 22.13 5.06 37.02
CA ASP A 134 21.28 6.03 36.33
C ASP A 134 20.32 5.31 35.36
N PRO A 135 19.04 5.13 35.73
CA PRO A 135 18.04 4.49 34.89
C PRO A 135 17.79 5.23 33.56
N ASP A 136 17.90 6.56 33.55
CA ASP A 136 17.64 7.38 32.36
C ASP A 136 18.76 7.21 31.34
N PHE A 137 20.02 7.11 31.81
CA PHE A 137 21.15 6.79 30.94
C PHE A 137 21.02 5.37 30.36
N GLN A 138 20.62 4.38 31.16
CA GLN A 138 20.35 3.03 30.65
C GLN A 138 19.25 3.02 29.60
N GLN A 139 18.18 3.79 29.81
CA GLN A 139 17.08 3.87 28.85
C GLN A 139 17.52 4.50 27.54
N THR A 140 18.28 5.59 27.59
CA THR A 140 18.83 6.25 26.39
C THR A 140 19.75 5.32 25.61
N ALA A 141 20.63 4.59 26.30
CA ALA A 141 21.52 3.60 25.67
C ALA A 141 20.74 2.46 24.98
N ARG A 142 19.65 1.98 25.60
CA ARG A 142 18.77 0.97 25.00
C ARG A 142 18.05 1.50 23.77
N THR A 143 17.51 2.71 23.82
CA THR A 143 16.86 3.35 22.67
C THR A 143 17.83 3.48 21.50
N GLN A 144 19.05 3.98 21.73
CA GLN A 144 20.07 4.09 20.67
C GLN A 144 20.46 2.72 20.09
N ALA A 145 20.64 1.70 20.93
CA ALA A 145 20.95 0.35 20.46
C ALA A 145 19.81 -0.22 19.60
N ASN A 146 18.55 0.02 19.97
CA ASN A 146 17.38 -0.41 19.19
C ASN A 146 17.31 0.29 17.83
N GLU A 147 17.55 1.61 17.77
CA GLU A 147 17.59 2.35 16.49
C GLU A 147 18.64 1.79 15.53
N TRP A 148 19.83 1.44 16.03
CA TRP A 148 20.86 0.79 15.21
C TRP A 148 20.51 -0.64 14.82
N ALA A 149 19.88 -1.41 15.73
CA ALA A 149 19.39 -2.74 15.43
C ALA A 149 18.35 -2.71 14.29
N GLU A 150 17.40 -1.77 14.34
CA GLU A 150 16.38 -1.58 13.30
C GLU A 150 17.01 -1.24 11.94
N LYS A 151 17.98 -0.31 11.89
CA LYS A 151 18.73 0.00 10.66
C LYS A 151 19.42 -1.22 10.08
N LEU A 152 20.01 -2.07 10.93
CA LEU A 152 20.70 -3.28 10.50
C LEU A 152 19.71 -4.33 9.97
N VAL A 153 18.58 -4.51 10.64
CA VAL A 153 17.48 -5.39 10.20
C VAL A 153 16.94 -4.93 8.84
N GLN A 154 16.71 -3.63 8.64
CA GLN A 154 16.26 -3.08 7.36
C GLN A 154 17.29 -3.31 6.24
N ALA A 155 18.59 -3.17 6.54
CA ALA A 155 19.64 -3.40 5.55
C ALA A 155 19.77 -4.88 5.15
N VAL A 156 19.58 -5.82 6.09
CA VAL A 156 19.50 -7.26 5.80
C VAL A 156 18.21 -7.60 5.04
N LYS A 157 17.10 -6.94 5.38
CA LYS A 157 15.84 -7.11 4.63
C LYS A 157 16.01 -6.69 3.17
N ALA A 158 16.70 -5.60 2.86
CA ALA A 158 16.98 -5.20 1.48
C ALA A 158 17.72 -6.28 0.67
N VAL A 159 18.60 -7.06 1.32
CA VAL A 159 19.25 -8.23 0.67
C VAL A 159 18.25 -9.34 0.40
N THR A 160 17.30 -9.59 1.32
CA THR A 160 16.20 -10.53 1.09
C THR A 160 15.32 -10.08 -0.08
N ASP A 161 14.93 -8.80 -0.11
CA ASP A 161 14.11 -8.25 -1.17
C ASP A 161 14.85 -8.38 -2.52
N ALA A 162 16.15 -8.13 -2.57
CA ALA A 162 16.94 -8.36 -3.79
C ALA A 162 17.02 -9.83 -4.21
N ASP A 163 17.13 -10.77 -3.27
CA ASP A 163 17.12 -12.22 -3.54
C ASP A 163 15.78 -12.67 -4.16
N ASP A 164 14.66 -12.20 -3.62
CA ASP A 164 13.33 -12.45 -4.19
C ASP A 164 13.19 -11.82 -5.58
N GLY A 165 13.77 -10.64 -5.81
CA GLY A 165 13.82 -10.01 -7.13
C GLY A 165 14.68 -10.76 -8.14
N ILE A 166 15.80 -11.37 -7.70
CA ILE A 166 16.63 -12.24 -8.54
C ILE A 166 15.80 -13.44 -8.99
N ARG A 167 15.04 -14.07 -8.09
CA ARG A 167 14.13 -15.16 -8.44
C ARG A 167 13.12 -14.71 -9.50
N VAL A 168 12.45 -13.57 -9.29
CA VAL A 168 11.47 -13.04 -10.27
C VAL A 168 12.11 -12.78 -11.64
N ALA A 169 13.31 -12.19 -11.67
CA ALA A 169 14.01 -11.91 -12.91
C ALA A 169 14.46 -13.20 -13.63
N LEU A 170 14.90 -14.22 -12.89
CA LEU A 170 15.24 -15.52 -13.46
C LEU A 170 14.01 -16.25 -14.01
N ASP A 171 12.89 -16.24 -13.28
CA ASP A 171 11.62 -16.83 -13.72
C ASP A 171 11.16 -16.17 -15.03
N ALA A 172 11.24 -14.83 -15.12
CA ALA A 172 10.89 -14.09 -16.32
C ALA A 172 11.84 -14.36 -17.50
N ALA A 173 13.14 -14.52 -17.24
CA ALA A 173 14.13 -14.77 -18.29
C ALA A 173 13.89 -16.09 -19.03
N VAL A 174 13.34 -17.11 -18.35
CA VAL A 174 13.14 -18.46 -18.91
C VAL A 174 11.70 -18.76 -19.33
N LEU A 175 10.75 -17.86 -19.07
CA LEU A 175 9.35 -18.08 -19.40
C LEU A 175 9.11 -17.92 -20.91
N ASP A 176 8.78 -19.02 -21.60
CA ASP A 176 8.26 -18.98 -22.97
C ASP A 176 6.86 -18.35 -22.99
N SER A 177 6.79 -17.11 -23.48
CA SER A 177 5.58 -16.31 -23.52
C SER A 177 4.86 -16.34 -24.87
N ASP A 178 5.39 -17.03 -25.89
CA ASP A 178 4.83 -17.03 -27.25
C ASP A 178 4.20 -18.39 -27.61
N PRO A 179 2.91 -18.62 -27.27
CA PRO A 179 2.27 -19.91 -27.47
C PRO A 179 2.00 -20.25 -28.95
N ILE A 180 2.28 -19.34 -29.88
CA ILE A 180 2.02 -19.52 -31.31
C ILE A 180 3.31 -19.64 -32.15
N ASP A 181 4.46 -19.74 -31.50
CA ASP A 181 5.76 -19.72 -32.16
C ASP A 181 6.19 -21.07 -32.77
N GLY A 182 5.35 -22.10 -32.61
CA GLY A 182 5.54 -23.45 -33.12
C GLY A 182 6.05 -24.45 -32.08
N THR A 183 6.36 -24.01 -30.86
CA THR A 183 6.72 -24.84 -29.71
C THR A 183 5.84 -24.49 -28.52
N PHE A 184 5.63 -25.47 -27.63
CA PHE A 184 4.92 -25.25 -26.37
C PHE A 184 5.91 -25.49 -25.23
N ASN A 185 6.12 -24.49 -24.38
CA ASN A 185 7.16 -24.50 -23.35
C ASN A 185 8.55 -24.73 -23.95
N GLY A 186 8.85 -24.03 -25.05
CA GLY A 186 10.17 -24.02 -25.68
C GLY A 186 11.14 -23.09 -24.94
N PHE A 187 12.23 -22.71 -25.61
CA PHE A 187 13.13 -21.67 -25.07
C PHE A 187 12.49 -20.29 -25.21
N ASN A 188 12.76 -19.40 -24.24
CA ASN A 188 12.30 -18.03 -24.31
C ASN A 188 12.97 -17.28 -25.48
N ARG A 189 12.21 -17.06 -26.55
CA ARG A 189 12.72 -16.38 -27.76
C ARG A 189 12.77 -14.87 -27.63
N ASN A 190 12.12 -14.29 -26.62
CA ASN A 190 12.01 -12.84 -26.41
C ASN A 190 12.09 -12.48 -24.91
N PRO A 191 13.18 -12.86 -24.21
CA PRO A 191 13.36 -12.51 -22.81
C PRO A 191 13.32 -10.99 -22.65
N GLN A 192 12.53 -10.54 -21.67
CA GLN A 192 12.39 -9.13 -21.34
C GLN A 192 13.24 -8.82 -20.11
N ASP A 193 13.84 -7.64 -20.09
CA ASP A 193 14.48 -7.12 -18.89
C ASP A 193 13.41 -6.84 -17.81
N SER A 194 13.84 -6.89 -16.55
CA SER A 194 12.97 -6.50 -15.44
C SER A 194 12.48 -5.06 -15.64
N PRO A 195 11.17 -4.78 -15.54
CA PRO A 195 10.66 -3.41 -15.64
C PRO A 195 11.05 -2.55 -14.43
N TYR A 196 11.42 -3.20 -13.32
CA TYR A 196 11.74 -2.53 -12.06
C TYR A 196 13.13 -1.87 -12.08
N PRO A 197 13.31 -0.74 -11.36
CA PRO A 197 14.59 -0.02 -11.31
C PRO A 197 15.77 -0.83 -10.74
N SER A 198 15.48 -1.84 -9.92
CA SER A 198 16.46 -2.71 -9.30
C SER A 198 15.82 -4.07 -8.95
N LEU A 199 16.66 -5.05 -8.60
CA LEU A 199 16.20 -6.36 -8.13
C LEU A 199 15.61 -6.23 -6.71
N GLU A 200 16.15 -5.35 -5.87
CA GLU A 200 15.53 -5.01 -4.58
C GLU A 200 14.08 -4.55 -4.76
N GLU A 201 13.84 -3.62 -5.71
CA GLU A 201 12.50 -3.12 -5.98
C GLU A 201 11.58 -4.18 -6.59
N ALA A 202 12.11 -5.04 -7.48
CA ALA A 202 11.35 -6.17 -8.02
C ALA A 202 10.88 -7.14 -6.92
N GLY A 203 11.73 -7.47 -5.95
CA GLY A 203 11.33 -8.36 -4.87
C GLY A 203 10.40 -7.69 -3.85
N LYS A 204 10.60 -6.40 -3.54
CA LYS A 204 9.61 -5.66 -2.73
C LYS A 204 8.23 -5.67 -3.41
N ALA A 205 8.17 -5.43 -4.72
CA ALA A 205 6.93 -5.46 -5.48
C ALA A 205 6.26 -6.84 -5.46
N ALA A 206 7.04 -7.92 -5.55
CA ALA A 206 6.53 -9.29 -5.48
C ALA A 206 6.02 -9.70 -4.08
N ASN A 207 6.43 -8.98 -3.03
CA ASN A 207 6.15 -9.30 -1.62
C ASN A 207 5.02 -8.44 -1.03
N MET A 208 3.94 -8.23 -1.79
CA MET A 208 2.74 -7.57 -1.28
C MET A 208 2.14 -8.34 -0.07
N PRO A 209 1.89 -7.69 1.08
CA PRO A 209 1.25 -8.32 2.23
C PRO A 209 -0.17 -8.79 1.92
N LYS A 210 -0.60 -9.87 2.58
CA LYS A 210 -1.98 -10.36 2.51
C LYS A 210 -2.92 -9.61 3.46
N ASP A 211 -2.40 -9.18 4.61
CA ASP A 211 -3.16 -8.47 5.62
C ASP A 211 -3.28 -6.99 5.23
N ARG A 212 -4.51 -6.50 5.04
CA ARG A 212 -4.80 -5.12 4.61
C ARG A 212 -4.07 -4.06 5.43
N LYS A 213 -3.99 -4.25 6.74
CA LYS A 213 -3.31 -3.32 7.68
C LYS A 213 -1.83 -3.09 7.35
N ASP A 214 -1.17 -4.05 6.70
CA ASP A 214 0.27 -3.99 6.40
C ASP A 214 0.55 -3.41 5.00
N ILE A 215 -0.48 -3.31 4.15
CA ILE A 215 -0.39 -2.81 2.77
C ILE A 215 0.06 -1.35 2.71
N PRO A 216 -0.43 -0.40 3.54
CA PRO A 216 0.03 0.99 3.49
C PRO A 216 1.54 1.11 3.77
N ALA A 217 2.07 0.34 4.72
CA ALA A 217 3.49 0.35 5.03
C ALA A 217 4.34 -0.25 3.90
N TRP A 218 3.88 -1.37 3.32
CA TRP A 218 4.50 -1.96 2.13
C TRP A 218 4.51 -0.98 0.95
N TRP A 219 3.37 -0.39 0.62
CA TRP A 219 3.22 0.57 -0.47
C TRP A 219 4.20 1.75 -0.29
N GLN A 220 4.37 2.24 0.93
CA GLN A 220 5.31 3.32 1.24
C GLN A 220 6.79 2.92 1.16
N SER A 221 7.10 1.64 1.31
CA SER A 221 8.47 1.14 1.19
C SER A 221 8.99 1.06 -0.26
N LEU A 222 8.09 1.07 -1.24
CA LEU A 222 8.42 1.00 -2.67
C LEU A 222 8.99 2.32 -3.20
N GLY A 223 9.87 2.23 -4.19
CA GLY A 223 10.29 3.37 -4.99
C GLY A 223 9.13 3.97 -5.80
N PRO A 224 9.18 5.26 -6.15
CA PRO A 224 8.10 5.94 -6.87
C PRO A 224 7.84 5.36 -8.27
N VAL A 225 8.88 4.90 -8.97
CA VAL A 225 8.76 4.21 -10.27
C VAL A 225 8.12 2.83 -10.11
N THR A 226 8.53 2.07 -9.09
CA THR A 226 7.97 0.75 -8.76
C THR A 226 6.46 0.82 -8.53
N ARG A 227 6.00 1.82 -7.78
CA ARG A 227 4.56 2.10 -7.62
C ARG A 227 3.87 2.41 -8.95
N GLY A 228 4.52 3.17 -9.83
CA GLY A 228 4.02 3.47 -11.17
C GLY A 228 3.83 2.22 -12.04
N ILE A 229 4.77 1.28 -11.97
CA ILE A 229 4.69 -0.02 -12.64
C ILE A 229 3.51 -0.82 -12.10
N LEU A 230 3.43 -0.98 -10.77
CA LEU A 230 2.36 -1.75 -10.12
C LEU A 230 0.96 -1.18 -10.38
N LEU A 231 0.78 0.15 -10.32
CA LEU A 231 -0.52 0.75 -10.65
C LEU A 231 -0.94 0.53 -12.10
N LYS A 232 0.02 0.45 -13.03
CA LYS A 232 -0.27 0.17 -14.44
C LYS A 232 -0.68 -1.29 -14.65
N GLU A 233 -0.10 -2.21 -13.90
CA GLU A 233 -0.34 -3.65 -14.05
C GLU A 233 -1.57 -4.14 -13.28
N THR A 234 -1.76 -3.69 -12.04
CA THR A 234 -2.76 -4.22 -11.09
C THR A 234 -3.46 -3.12 -10.28
N GLY A 235 -3.60 -1.91 -10.84
CA GLY A 235 -4.11 -0.74 -10.11
C GLY A 235 -5.45 -0.92 -9.41
N ASP A 236 -6.41 -1.61 -10.03
CA ASP A 236 -7.75 -1.79 -9.44
C ASP A 236 -7.72 -2.75 -8.24
N GLU A 237 -6.91 -3.81 -8.33
CA GLU A 237 -6.67 -4.74 -7.22
C GLU A 237 -5.98 -4.03 -6.05
N LEU A 238 -4.96 -3.20 -6.35
CA LEU A 238 -4.23 -2.45 -5.33
C LEU A 238 -5.12 -1.43 -4.60
N ARG A 239 -5.94 -0.68 -5.35
CA ARG A 239 -6.90 0.28 -4.74
C ARG A 239 -7.89 -0.45 -3.84
N SER A 240 -8.45 -1.57 -4.31
CA SER A 240 -9.36 -2.41 -3.53
C SER A 240 -8.67 -2.96 -2.27
N ALA A 241 -7.37 -3.25 -2.36
CA ALA A 241 -6.57 -3.72 -1.24
C ALA A 241 -6.15 -2.63 -0.24
N GLY A 242 -6.50 -1.35 -0.47
CA GLY A 242 -6.29 -0.28 0.51
C GLY A 242 -4.95 0.45 0.44
N ILE A 243 -4.31 0.52 -0.73
CA ILE A 243 -3.09 1.37 -0.90
C ILE A 243 -3.35 2.87 -0.62
N MET A 244 -4.62 3.28 -0.57
CA MET A 244 -5.07 4.64 -0.27
C MET A 244 -5.53 4.80 1.19
N ASP A 245 -5.53 3.72 1.99
CA ASP A 245 -5.95 3.79 3.39
C ASP A 245 -5.08 4.83 4.13
N PRO A 246 -5.70 5.69 4.95
CA PRO A 246 -5.01 6.78 5.63
C PRO A 246 -4.02 6.24 6.67
N ARG A 247 -2.88 6.93 6.84
CA ARG A 247 -1.94 6.59 7.92
C ARG A 247 -2.36 7.14 9.27
N TYR A 248 -3.17 8.19 9.26
CA TYR A 248 -3.65 8.80 10.48
C TYR A 248 -4.33 7.76 11.38
N GLN A 249 -3.71 7.52 12.54
CA GLN A 249 -4.26 6.65 13.59
C GLN A 249 -5.16 7.50 14.49
N TRP A 250 -6.46 7.47 14.21
CA TRP A 250 -7.44 8.21 14.98
C TRP A 250 -7.62 7.61 16.38
N HIS A 251 -7.85 8.49 17.35
CA HIS A 251 -8.22 8.13 18.72
C HIS A 251 -9.30 9.11 19.18
N SER A 252 -10.27 8.64 19.96
CA SER A 252 -11.31 9.50 20.54
C SER A 252 -10.69 10.63 21.37
N ALA A 253 -11.25 11.83 21.23
CA ALA A 253 -10.82 13.01 21.98
C ALA A 253 -11.26 12.97 23.46
N ASP A 254 -12.31 12.21 23.76
CA ASP A 254 -12.93 12.13 25.08
C ASP A 254 -13.23 10.64 25.48
N PRO A 255 -13.20 10.32 26.78
CA PRO A 255 -13.54 8.99 27.31
C PRO A 255 -15.03 8.60 27.26
N GLY A 256 -15.93 9.50 26.91
CA GLY A 256 -17.37 9.29 26.84
C GLY A 256 -18.02 9.11 28.20
N SER A 257 -19.05 8.27 28.24
CA SER A 257 -19.85 8.01 29.45
C SER A 257 -19.11 7.22 30.54
N GLY A 258 -17.88 6.76 30.29
CA GLY A 258 -17.08 5.96 31.20
C GLY A 258 -17.04 4.48 30.83
N ARG A 259 -16.88 3.59 31.82
CA ARG A 259 -16.75 2.15 31.58
C ARG A 259 -18.12 1.52 31.26
N PHE A 260 -18.18 0.75 30.19
CA PHE A 260 -19.35 -0.07 29.81
C PHE A 260 -19.68 -1.11 30.88
N ASP A 261 -20.97 -1.32 31.15
CA ASP A 261 -21.48 -2.34 32.08
C ASP A 261 -20.78 -2.29 33.47
N ALA A 262 -20.71 -1.08 34.01
CA ALA A 262 -20.06 -0.78 35.29
C ALA A 262 -21.06 -0.54 36.44
N GLU A 263 -22.34 -0.31 36.13
CA GLU A 263 -23.41 -0.02 37.07
C GLU A 263 -24.56 -1.03 36.93
N GLU A 264 -25.34 -1.25 37.99
CA GLU A 264 -26.49 -2.15 37.93
C GLU A 264 -27.70 -1.50 37.22
N PRO A 265 -28.41 -2.25 36.36
CA PRO A 265 -29.61 -1.76 35.68
C PRO A 265 -30.81 -1.67 36.62
N THR A 266 -31.69 -0.71 36.34
CA THR A 266 -32.98 -0.51 37.02
C THR A 266 -34.14 -0.72 36.03
N PRO A 267 -35.39 -0.91 36.51
CA PRO A 267 -36.56 -0.97 35.64
C PRO A 267 -36.77 0.30 34.79
N GLU A 268 -36.32 1.46 35.28
CA GLU A 268 -36.40 2.73 34.54
C GLU A 268 -35.46 2.71 33.32
N ASP A 269 -34.27 2.14 33.45
CA ASP A 269 -33.31 1.99 32.35
C ASP A 269 -33.87 1.10 31.24
N LEU A 270 -34.57 0.02 31.60
CA LEU A 270 -35.20 -0.86 30.63
C LEU A 270 -36.34 -0.17 29.88
N TRP A 271 -37.13 0.64 30.59
CA TRP A 271 -38.19 1.43 29.98
C TRP A 271 -37.63 2.51 29.05
N PHE A 272 -36.55 3.16 29.47
CA PHE A 272 -35.86 4.16 28.65
C PHE A 272 -35.23 3.54 27.40
N HIS A 273 -34.58 2.39 27.51
CA HIS A 273 -34.07 1.64 26.35
C HIS A 273 -35.17 1.32 25.34
N ALA A 274 -36.31 0.80 25.81
CA ALA A 274 -37.46 0.50 24.95
C ALA A 274 -38.02 1.76 24.26
N ARG A 275 -38.04 2.90 24.97
CA ARG A 275 -38.43 4.19 24.40
C ARG A 275 -37.43 4.67 23.34
N ALA A 276 -36.13 4.61 23.63
CA ALA A 276 -35.08 5.01 22.70
C ALA A 276 -35.13 4.15 21.42
N LEU A 277 -35.35 2.84 21.56
CA LEU A 277 -35.51 1.91 20.43
C LEU A 277 -36.72 2.28 19.56
N ALA A 278 -37.86 2.62 20.18
CA ALA A 278 -39.05 3.05 19.46
C ALA A 278 -38.82 4.36 18.69
N ILE A 279 -38.10 5.32 19.28
CA ILE A 279 -37.72 6.58 18.63
C ILE A 279 -36.79 6.31 17.45
N ALA A 280 -35.73 5.52 17.66
CA ALA A 280 -34.75 5.18 16.63
C ALA A 280 -35.44 4.54 15.41
N THR A 281 -36.33 3.57 15.65
CA THR A 281 -37.09 2.89 14.58
C THR A 281 -38.03 3.82 13.80
N ALA A 282 -38.44 4.96 14.38
CA ALA A 282 -39.29 5.94 13.71
C ALA A 282 -38.50 6.99 12.89
N GLY A 283 -37.18 7.10 13.05
CA GLY A 283 -36.35 8.12 12.41
C GLY A 283 -36.38 8.06 10.88
N ASP A 284 -36.46 6.86 10.31
CA ASP A 284 -36.54 6.66 8.86
C ASP A 284 -37.77 7.34 8.22
N ALA A 285 -38.88 7.42 8.97
CA ALA A 285 -40.13 8.02 8.49
C ALA A 285 -40.06 9.56 8.39
N ILE A 286 -39.08 10.19 9.05
CA ILE A 286 -38.90 11.65 9.08
C ILE A 286 -37.62 12.11 8.38
N GLY A 287 -36.89 11.21 7.71
CA GLY A 287 -35.68 11.53 6.94
C GLY A 287 -34.38 11.48 7.74
N GLU A 288 -34.41 11.00 8.98
CA GLU A 288 -33.26 10.92 9.90
C GLU A 288 -32.59 9.54 9.83
N THR A 289 -32.29 9.06 8.62
CA THR A 289 -31.89 7.64 8.42
C THR A 289 -30.51 7.31 9.00
N GLY A 290 -29.53 8.20 8.86
CA GLY A 290 -28.21 8.04 9.45
C GLY A 290 -28.25 8.07 10.98
N ALA A 291 -28.99 9.02 11.56
CA ALA A 291 -29.14 9.14 13.01
C ALA A 291 -29.89 7.93 13.61
N SER A 292 -30.96 7.50 12.94
CA SER A 292 -31.71 6.26 13.24
C SER A 292 -30.79 5.04 13.28
N ARG A 293 -29.99 4.83 12.22
CA ARG A 293 -29.02 3.73 12.13
C ARG A 293 -28.02 3.75 13.29
N ASN A 294 -27.41 4.90 13.57
CA ASN A 294 -26.38 5.03 14.60
C ASN A 294 -26.97 4.79 16.01
N MET A 295 -28.18 5.30 16.26
CA MET A 295 -28.92 5.05 17.50
C MET A 295 -29.31 3.57 17.65
N LEU A 296 -29.78 2.91 16.59
CA LEU A 296 -30.09 1.48 16.62
C LEU A 296 -28.83 0.64 16.90
N HIS A 297 -27.69 1.01 16.32
CA HIS A 297 -26.41 0.36 16.58
C HIS A 297 -25.97 0.54 18.03
N TYR A 298 -26.06 1.75 18.57
CA TYR A 298 -25.81 2.06 19.97
C TYR A 298 -26.61 1.15 20.91
N LEU A 299 -27.93 1.07 20.68
CA LEU A 299 -28.88 0.32 21.50
C LEU A 299 -28.73 -1.21 21.41
N ARG A 300 -27.99 -1.74 20.42
CA ARG A 300 -27.62 -3.17 20.38
C ARG A 300 -26.54 -3.52 21.41
N GLY A 301 -25.76 -2.53 21.85
CA GLY A 301 -24.76 -2.73 22.90
C GLY A 301 -23.55 -3.57 22.51
N THR A 302 -23.16 -3.60 21.23
CA THR A 302 -21.99 -4.38 20.78
C THR A 302 -20.67 -3.62 20.89
N GLY A 303 -20.71 -2.28 20.78
CA GLY A 303 -19.52 -1.43 20.73
C GLY A 303 -18.68 -1.60 19.46
N GLU A 304 -19.16 -2.37 18.48
CA GLU A 304 -18.46 -2.60 17.21
C GLU A 304 -18.31 -1.29 16.42
N THR A 305 -17.15 -1.10 15.78
CA THR A 305 -16.92 0.07 14.93
C THR A 305 -17.94 0.11 13.79
N LEU A 306 -18.59 1.25 13.61
CA LEU A 306 -19.60 1.46 12.57
C LEU A 306 -18.97 2.07 11.31
N ASP A 307 -19.30 1.50 10.15
CA ASP A 307 -18.85 2.02 8.85
C ASP A 307 -19.69 3.24 8.40
N LEU A 308 -19.00 4.31 8.00
CA LEU A 308 -19.59 5.54 7.50
C LEU A 308 -19.62 5.54 5.96
N ASP A 309 -20.81 5.77 5.40
CA ASP A 309 -20.97 6.00 3.96
C ASP A 309 -20.54 7.44 3.62
N VAL A 310 -19.24 7.64 3.45
CA VAL A 310 -18.67 8.98 3.21
C VAL A 310 -19.12 9.55 1.87
N ASP A 311 -19.38 8.72 0.86
CA ASP A 311 -19.92 9.19 -0.42
C ASP A 311 -21.31 9.80 -0.23
N ARG A 312 -22.17 9.17 0.56
CA ARG A 312 -23.48 9.74 0.88
C ARG A 312 -23.36 11.04 1.68
N ILE A 313 -22.45 11.12 2.66
CA ILE A 313 -22.20 12.38 3.40
C ILE A 313 -21.76 13.50 2.44
N LEU A 314 -20.87 13.22 1.49
CA LEU A 314 -20.41 14.18 0.47
C LEU A 314 -21.54 14.63 -0.47
N ALA A 315 -22.47 13.73 -0.80
CA ALA A 315 -23.62 14.04 -1.64
C ALA A 315 -24.59 14.97 -0.93
N ASP A 316 -24.90 14.67 0.33
CA ASP A 316 -25.94 15.35 1.12
C ASP A 316 -25.43 16.67 1.74
N ASP A 317 -24.16 16.77 2.10
CA ASP A 317 -23.57 17.95 2.75
C ASP A 317 -22.60 18.72 1.82
N SER A 318 -23.13 19.74 1.15
CA SER A 318 -22.35 20.59 0.25
C SER A 318 -21.26 21.43 0.94
N ASP A 319 -21.41 21.74 2.23
CA ASP A 319 -20.41 22.50 2.98
C ASP A 319 -19.21 21.62 3.36
N PHE A 320 -19.49 20.38 3.80
CA PHE A 320 -18.46 19.36 4.00
C PHE A 320 -17.67 19.13 2.70
N ARG A 321 -18.36 18.89 1.59
CA ARG A 321 -17.75 18.73 0.26
C ARG A 321 -16.87 19.94 -0.12
N SER A 322 -17.38 21.17 0.03
CA SER A 322 -16.61 22.39 -0.22
C SER A 322 -15.37 22.51 0.68
N LYS A 323 -15.43 22.07 1.94
CA LYS A 323 -14.27 22.05 2.84
C LYS A 323 -13.23 21.03 2.40
N ILE A 324 -13.63 19.85 1.92
CA ILE A 324 -12.70 18.87 1.33
C ILE A 324 -11.97 19.48 0.14
N GLU A 325 -12.71 20.04 -0.81
CA GLU A 325 -12.15 20.65 -2.03
C GLU A 325 -11.19 21.79 -1.70
N ASN A 326 -11.59 22.72 -0.81
CA ASN A 326 -10.84 23.94 -0.58
C ASN A 326 -9.75 23.82 0.50
N LYS A 327 -9.99 23.05 1.57
CA LYS A 327 -9.11 22.99 2.76
C LYS A 327 -8.21 21.76 2.81
N HIS A 328 -8.53 20.72 2.05
CA HIS A 328 -7.68 19.54 1.91
C HIS A 328 -7.03 19.49 0.52
N VAL A 329 -7.79 19.43 -0.57
CA VAL A 329 -7.17 19.29 -1.90
C VAL A 329 -6.54 20.61 -2.35
N GLY A 330 -7.32 21.68 -2.43
CA GLY A 330 -6.88 22.97 -2.97
C GLY A 330 -5.72 23.62 -2.20
N THR A 331 -5.62 23.39 -0.89
CA THR A 331 -4.51 23.91 -0.06
C THR A 331 -3.22 23.12 -0.23
N ASN A 332 -3.28 21.82 -0.57
CA ASN A 332 -2.10 20.95 -0.63
C ASN A 332 -1.63 20.64 -2.06
N GLN A 333 -2.49 20.81 -3.07
CA GLN A 333 -2.23 20.36 -4.45
C GLN A 333 -0.91 20.88 -5.04
N ASP A 334 -0.53 22.12 -4.79
CA ASP A 334 0.72 22.69 -5.34
C ASP A 334 1.96 22.03 -4.74
N ALA A 335 1.96 21.80 -3.42
CA ALA A 335 3.06 21.15 -2.72
C ALA A 335 3.18 19.67 -3.14
N TRP A 336 2.05 18.96 -3.24
CA TRP A 336 2.01 17.58 -3.70
C TRP A 336 2.46 17.44 -5.15
N ARG A 337 2.01 18.33 -6.02
CA ARG A 337 2.44 18.40 -7.42
C ARG A 337 3.95 18.64 -7.53
N GLN A 338 4.47 19.61 -6.77
CA GLN A 338 5.90 19.91 -6.78
C GLN A 338 6.74 18.73 -6.28
N GLN A 339 6.32 18.10 -5.19
CA GLN A 339 6.98 16.90 -4.67
C GLN A 339 7.02 15.79 -5.73
N ALA A 340 5.90 15.50 -6.38
CA ALA A 340 5.84 14.44 -7.39
C ALA A 340 6.67 14.75 -8.65
N LEU A 341 6.73 16.02 -9.06
CA LEU A 341 7.60 16.44 -10.17
C LEU A 341 9.09 16.34 -9.81
N ASN A 342 9.48 16.60 -8.56
CA ASN A 342 10.86 16.40 -8.12
C ASN A 342 11.25 14.93 -8.20
N GLU A 343 10.41 14.03 -7.66
CA GLU A 343 10.60 12.58 -7.74
C GLU A 343 10.68 12.09 -9.19
N PHE A 344 9.83 12.65 -10.07
CA PHE A 344 9.87 12.36 -11.51
C PHE A 344 11.21 12.72 -12.15
N HIS A 345 11.73 13.91 -11.86
CA HIS A 345 13.02 14.36 -12.39
C HIS A 345 14.19 13.57 -11.80
N GLU A 346 14.16 13.25 -10.49
CA GLU A 346 15.17 12.41 -9.83
C GLU A 346 15.18 10.99 -10.41
N ALA A 347 14.03 10.48 -10.86
CA ALA A 347 13.89 9.18 -11.53
C ALA A 347 14.35 9.17 -13.01
N GLY A 348 14.71 10.33 -13.57
CA GLY A 348 15.18 10.49 -14.96
C GLY A 348 14.22 11.20 -15.91
N GLY A 349 12.98 11.46 -15.49
CA GLY A 349 11.98 12.19 -16.27
C GLY A 349 11.38 11.43 -17.47
N ASP A 350 11.57 10.11 -17.53
CA ASP A 350 11.14 9.24 -18.64
C ASP A 350 10.25 8.07 -18.19
N ARG A 351 10.03 7.93 -16.88
CA ARG A 351 9.23 6.85 -16.28
C ARG A 351 8.12 7.42 -15.41
N THR A 352 6.96 6.77 -15.44
CA THR A 352 5.85 7.14 -14.56
C THR A 352 6.26 6.98 -13.11
N VAL A 353 6.00 8.01 -12.29
CA VAL A 353 6.21 7.98 -10.85
C VAL A 353 4.91 8.19 -10.10
N VAL A 354 4.80 7.55 -8.94
CA VAL A 354 3.64 7.66 -8.05
C VAL A 354 4.11 8.01 -6.64
N VAL A 355 3.53 9.08 -6.09
CA VAL A 355 3.89 9.62 -4.78
C VAL A 355 2.66 9.60 -3.87
N PRO A 356 2.65 8.78 -2.79
CA PRO A 356 1.57 8.81 -1.80
C PRO A 356 1.46 10.18 -1.13
N VAL A 357 0.24 10.65 -0.94
CA VAL A 357 -0.06 11.94 -0.32
C VAL A 357 -1.17 11.81 0.71
N GLU A 358 -1.09 12.65 1.74
CA GLU A 358 -2.10 12.71 2.79
C GLU A 358 -2.15 14.13 3.33
N SER A 359 -3.36 14.66 3.51
CA SER A 359 -3.57 15.97 4.11
C SER A 359 -3.62 15.84 5.63
N ARG A 360 -3.30 16.93 6.33
CA ARG A 360 -3.46 16.97 7.80
C ARG A 360 -4.92 16.76 8.19
N THR A 361 -5.13 16.00 9.26
CA THR A 361 -6.44 15.83 9.87
C THR A 361 -6.99 17.16 10.37
N ARG A 362 -8.27 17.40 10.11
CA ARG A 362 -9.01 18.55 10.60
C ARG A 362 -10.22 18.07 11.38
N HIS A 363 -10.64 18.87 12.36
CA HIS A 363 -11.87 18.64 13.10
C HIS A 363 -12.88 19.73 12.72
N THR A 364 -14.10 19.32 12.36
CA THR A 364 -15.18 20.22 11.93
C THR A 364 -16.53 19.60 12.28
N ASN A 365 -17.60 20.38 12.12
CA ASN A 365 -18.97 19.89 12.21
C ASN A 365 -19.56 19.72 10.80
N LEU A 366 -20.39 18.69 10.62
CA LEU A 366 -21.33 18.60 9.51
C LEU A 366 -22.44 19.65 9.69
N GLN A 367 -23.07 20.08 8.61
CA GLN A 367 -24.08 21.15 8.60
C GLN A 367 -25.46 20.66 8.15
N SER A 368 -25.54 19.53 7.43
CA SER A 368 -26.83 18.87 7.16
C SER A 368 -27.45 18.39 8.47
N ASP A 369 -28.76 18.63 8.69
CA ASP A 369 -29.46 18.24 9.91
C ASP A 369 -29.30 16.73 10.20
N GLU A 370 -29.50 15.86 9.20
CA GLU A 370 -29.34 14.41 9.36
C GLU A 370 -27.93 14.05 9.83
N TRP A 371 -26.91 14.54 9.12
CA TRP A 371 -25.53 14.15 9.36
C TRP A 371 -24.94 14.83 10.59
N PHE A 372 -25.43 16.01 10.94
CA PHE A 372 -25.13 16.66 12.21
C PHE A 372 -25.67 15.84 13.39
N HIS A 373 -26.87 15.28 13.28
CA HIS A 373 -27.42 14.38 14.29
C HIS A 373 -26.77 13.00 14.32
N ALA A 374 -26.39 12.46 13.16
CA ALA A 374 -25.80 11.13 13.05
C ALA A 374 -24.34 11.08 13.51
N VAL A 375 -23.56 12.09 13.13
CA VAL A 375 -22.09 12.13 13.34
C VAL A 375 -21.69 13.43 14.05
N GLY A 376 -22.17 14.58 13.58
CA GLY A 376 -21.86 15.86 14.23
C GLY A 376 -20.41 16.30 14.06
N ALA A 377 -19.70 16.47 15.17
CA ALA A 377 -18.30 16.88 15.19
C ALA A 377 -17.42 15.69 14.84
N HIS A 378 -16.61 15.79 13.77
CA HIS A 378 -15.83 14.66 13.29
C HIS A 378 -14.41 15.08 12.93
N ALA A 379 -13.52 14.09 12.87
CA ALA A 379 -12.22 14.21 12.24
C ALA A 379 -12.33 13.84 10.75
N GLN A 380 -11.65 14.60 9.90
CA GLN A 380 -11.60 14.35 8.46
C GLN A 380 -10.18 14.51 7.92
N ASN A 381 -9.81 13.71 6.93
CA ASN A 381 -8.65 13.98 6.08
C ASN A 381 -8.87 13.48 4.64
N VAL A 382 -7.84 13.65 3.81
CA VAL A 382 -7.76 13.13 2.45
C VAL A 382 -6.46 12.36 2.32
N SER A 383 -6.51 11.15 1.76
CA SER A 383 -5.36 10.30 1.43
C SER A 383 -5.43 9.87 -0.03
N GLY A 384 -4.29 9.56 -0.64
CA GLY A 384 -4.23 9.15 -2.04
C GLY A 384 -2.81 9.17 -2.59
N PHE A 385 -2.68 9.44 -3.88
CA PHE A 385 -1.38 9.55 -4.54
C PHE A 385 -1.41 10.49 -5.75
N VAL A 386 -0.29 11.15 -6.00
CA VAL A 386 -0.03 11.89 -7.23
C VAL A 386 0.70 11.00 -8.21
N THR A 387 0.19 10.91 -9.43
CA THR A 387 0.82 10.21 -10.55
C THR A 387 1.38 11.23 -11.53
N VAL A 388 2.67 11.10 -11.87
CA VAL A 388 3.31 11.87 -12.94
C VAL A 388 3.67 10.93 -14.08
N THR A 389 3.08 11.14 -15.25
CA THR A 389 3.27 10.32 -16.44
C THR A 389 4.01 11.12 -17.51
N PRO A 390 5.13 10.60 -18.07
CA PRO A 390 5.82 11.25 -19.18
C PRO A 390 4.88 11.51 -20.36
N ASP A 391 5.09 12.62 -21.06
CA ASP A 391 4.42 12.86 -22.33
C ASP A 391 5.05 11.99 -23.43
N ALA A 392 4.20 11.37 -24.26
CA ALA A 392 4.64 10.46 -25.31
C ALA A 392 5.49 11.12 -26.42
N HIS A 393 5.48 12.46 -26.49
CA HIS A 393 6.18 13.26 -27.50
C HIS A 393 7.23 14.19 -26.89
N GLY A 394 7.59 14.02 -25.61
CA GLY A 394 8.59 14.83 -24.93
C GLY A 394 8.09 16.21 -24.48
N GLY A 395 6.77 16.41 -24.40
CA GLY A 395 6.13 17.58 -23.80
C GLY A 395 6.16 17.57 -22.27
N ALA A 396 5.41 18.51 -21.66
CA ALA A 396 5.24 18.56 -20.21
C ALA A 396 4.49 17.30 -19.71
N PRO A 397 4.92 16.69 -18.58
CA PRO A 397 4.28 15.48 -18.09
C PRO A 397 2.85 15.75 -17.62
N LYS A 398 2.00 14.73 -17.71
CA LYS A 398 0.68 14.72 -17.09
C LYS A 398 0.84 14.44 -15.60
N VAL A 399 0.18 15.24 -14.76
CA VAL A 399 0.19 15.16 -13.30
C VAL A 399 -1.25 15.04 -12.84
N SER A 400 -1.61 13.95 -12.18
CA SER A 400 -2.96 13.74 -11.66
C SER A 400 -2.92 13.30 -10.20
N LEU A 401 -3.99 13.60 -9.47
CA LEU A 401 -4.22 13.18 -8.10
C LEU A 401 -5.41 12.21 -8.08
N ASP A 402 -5.19 11.02 -7.53
CA ASP A 402 -6.27 10.11 -7.15
C ASP A 402 -6.35 10.12 -5.62
N TYR A 403 -7.52 10.39 -5.05
CA TYR A 403 -7.68 10.59 -3.61
C TYR A 403 -9.04 10.11 -3.09
N GLN A 404 -9.08 9.81 -1.80
CA GLN A 404 -10.30 9.48 -1.06
C GLN A 404 -10.43 10.41 0.16
N VAL A 405 -11.65 10.58 0.64
CA VAL A 405 -11.99 11.32 1.86
C VAL A 405 -12.17 10.31 2.99
N ASN A 406 -11.55 10.57 4.13
CA ASN A 406 -11.67 9.71 5.31
C ASN A 406 -12.31 10.49 6.45
N VAL A 407 -13.22 9.84 7.16
CA VAL A 407 -13.98 10.41 8.27
C VAL A 407 -13.89 9.49 9.48
N TRP A 408 -13.71 10.06 10.66
CA TRP A 408 -13.74 9.36 11.93
C TRP A 408 -14.48 10.18 12.98
N ASP A 409 -15.17 9.47 13.87
CA ASP A 409 -15.77 10.07 15.06
C ASP A 409 -16.07 8.99 16.12
N ARG A 410 -16.44 9.39 17.33
CA ARG A 410 -16.97 8.50 18.37
C ARG A 410 -18.43 8.84 18.65
N TYR A 411 -19.30 7.83 18.56
CA TYR A 411 -20.67 7.98 19.03
C TYR A 411 -20.72 7.87 20.56
N ASN A 412 -20.58 9.00 21.25
CA ASN A 412 -20.57 9.13 22.70
C ASN A 412 -21.66 10.09 23.21
N TRP A 413 -22.02 9.97 24.49
CA TRP A 413 -23.03 10.82 25.13
C TRP A 413 -22.48 11.44 26.42
N ASP A 414 -22.01 12.68 26.33
CA ASP A 414 -21.45 13.40 27.48
C ASP A 414 -22.54 13.87 28.48
N PRO A 415 -22.31 13.76 29.81
CA PRO A 415 -23.24 14.33 30.79
C PRO A 415 -23.32 15.87 30.66
N GLY A 416 -24.51 16.42 30.42
CA GLY A 416 -24.79 17.86 30.51
C GLY A 416 -25.13 18.57 29.20
N LYS A 417 -25.25 17.85 28.10
CA LYS A 417 -25.82 18.32 26.83
C LYS A 417 -27.20 17.67 26.59
N SER A 418 -27.98 18.22 25.67
CA SER A 418 -29.27 17.64 25.25
C SER A 418 -29.47 17.91 23.77
N THR A 419 -29.76 16.88 22.99
CA THR A 419 -29.97 17.01 21.54
C THR A 419 -31.47 17.00 21.23
N PRO A 420 -32.05 18.11 20.75
CA PRO A 420 -33.44 18.14 20.32
C PRO A 420 -33.58 17.44 18.97
N PHE A 421 -34.53 16.51 18.86
CA PHE A 421 -34.91 15.88 17.60
C PHE A 421 -36.33 16.34 17.19
N ALA A 422 -36.60 16.32 15.87
CA ALA A 422 -37.90 16.68 15.28
C ALA A 422 -38.42 18.06 15.72
N ASP A 423 -37.64 19.12 15.50
CA ASP A 423 -37.99 20.51 15.84
C ASP A 423 -38.35 20.71 17.34
N GLY A 424 -37.70 19.92 18.22
CA GLY A 424 -37.87 19.98 19.67
C GLY A 424 -39.03 19.15 20.23
N LEU A 425 -39.70 18.34 19.41
CA LEU A 425 -40.80 17.46 19.86
C LEU A 425 -40.30 16.23 20.62
N ILE A 426 -39.04 15.83 20.42
CA ILE A 426 -38.42 14.68 21.07
C ILE A 426 -37.12 15.15 21.73
N ASN A 427 -37.05 15.04 23.05
CA ASN A 427 -35.84 15.33 23.81
C ASN A 427 -35.28 14.03 24.39
N ILE A 428 -34.06 13.69 24.00
CA ILE A 428 -33.29 12.56 24.55
C ILE A 428 -32.21 13.18 25.44
N SER A 429 -32.20 12.81 26.72
CA SER A 429 -31.21 13.30 27.68
C SER A 429 -29.89 12.54 27.48
N ASP A 430 -28.79 13.25 27.24
CA ASP A 430 -27.47 12.66 27.10
C ASP A 430 -27.06 11.88 28.36
N GLY A 431 -27.53 12.32 29.53
CA GLY A 431 -27.32 11.60 30.80
C GLY A 431 -28.05 10.25 30.87
N ASP A 432 -29.24 10.15 30.27
CA ASP A 432 -30.00 8.89 30.24
C ASP A 432 -29.41 7.93 29.21
N MET A 433 -28.95 8.45 28.08
CA MET A 433 -28.21 7.68 27.08
C MET A 433 -26.89 7.15 27.66
N GLY A 434 -26.07 8.02 28.24
CA GLY A 434 -24.85 7.58 28.93
C GLY A 434 -25.11 6.64 30.10
N ARG A 435 -26.30 6.69 30.72
CA ARG A 435 -26.71 5.68 31.70
C ARG A 435 -26.95 4.31 31.05
N LEU A 436 -27.59 4.22 29.88
CA LEU A 436 -27.72 2.96 29.13
C LEU A 436 -26.35 2.32 28.84
N HIS A 437 -25.32 3.15 28.59
CA HIS A 437 -23.92 2.70 28.48
C HIS A 437 -23.42 2.01 29.74
N LYS A 438 -23.53 2.70 30.86
CA LYS A 438 -22.97 2.24 32.13
C LYS A 438 -23.69 1.02 32.69
N VAL A 439 -24.96 0.79 32.34
CA VAL A 439 -25.74 -0.38 32.80
C VAL A 439 -25.77 -1.55 31.81
N GLY A 440 -25.01 -1.45 30.70
CA GLY A 440 -24.87 -2.55 29.75
C GLY A 440 -26.00 -2.70 28.73
N PHE A 441 -26.91 -1.73 28.62
CA PHE A 441 -28.06 -1.79 27.70
C PHE A 441 -27.79 -1.19 26.32
N ALA A 442 -26.77 -0.33 26.22
CA ALA A 442 -26.32 0.25 24.97
C ALA A 442 -24.81 0.49 25.05
N GLN A 443 -24.07 0.61 23.96
CA GLN A 443 -22.62 0.77 24.03
C GLN A 443 -22.14 1.84 23.06
N GLU A 444 -21.34 2.78 23.55
CA GLU A 444 -20.65 3.77 22.71
C GLU A 444 -19.67 3.06 21.78
N PHE A 445 -19.52 3.57 20.56
CA PHE A 445 -18.72 2.94 19.52
C PHE A 445 -18.00 3.97 18.69
N ASP A 446 -16.93 3.54 18.03
CA ASP A 446 -16.19 4.36 17.08
C ASP A 446 -16.87 4.27 15.69
N MET A 447 -16.81 5.35 14.94
CA MET A 447 -17.32 5.46 13.57
C MET A 447 -16.16 5.80 12.66
N GLN A 448 -16.05 5.11 11.53
CA GLN A 448 -15.05 5.45 10.52
C GLN A 448 -15.52 5.07 9.12
N GLY A 449 -14.99 5.74 8.10
CA GLY A 449 -15.23 5.35 6.71
C GLY A 449 -14.34 6.11 5.74
N SER A 450 -14.26 5.59 4.53
CA SER A 450 -13.54 6.19 3.40
C SER A 450 -14.47 6.26 2.18
N SER A 451 -14.39 7.35 1.42
CA SER A 451 -15.16 7.54 0.20
C SER A 451 -14.63 6.66 -0.95
N SER A 452 -15.40 6.60 -2.03
CA SER A 452 -14.87 6.26 -3.36
C SER A 452 -13.69 7.16 -3.78
N THR A 453 -12.94 6.72 -4.79
CA THR A 453 -11.79 7.45 -5.33
C THR A 453 -12.24 8.58 -6.26
N TYR A 454 -11.70 9.78 -6.02
CA TYR A 454 -11.85 10.95 -6.86
C TYR A 454 -10.58 11.22 -7.66
N HIS A 455 -10.74 11.68 -8.90
CA HIS A 455 -9.64 12.03 -9.79
C HIS A 455 -9.58 13.54 -10.02
N HIS A 456 -8.39 14.13 -9.91
CA HIS A 456 -8.15 15.55 -10.17
C HIS A 456 -6.92 15.76 -11.06
N ASP A 457 -7.08 16.54 -12.12
CA ASP A 457 -5.98 16.92 -13.01
C ASP A 457 -5.20 18.10 -12.42
N LEU A 458 -3.96 17.87 -12.01
CA LEU A 458 -3.08 18.87 -11.42
C LEU A 458 -2.34 19.73 -12.45
N ASN A 459 -2.51 19.47 -13.76
CA ASN A 459 -2.14 20.41 -14.80
C ASN A 459 -3.26 21.43 -15.10
N SER A 460 -4.48 21.14 -14.67
CA SER A 460 -5.65 21.98 -14.93
C SER A 460 -5.71 23.18 -13.98
N SER A 461 -6.31 24.28 -14.45
CA SER A 461 -6.71 25.41 -13.60
C SER A 461 -8.10 25.23 -12.99
N THR A 462 -8.81 24.15 -13.34
CA THR A 462 -10.13 23.83 -12.78
C THR A 462 -9.98 23.48 -11.29
N PRO A 463 -10.86 23.98 -10.41
CA PRO A 463 -10.89 23.57 -9.01
C PRO A 463 -11.15 22.05 -8.86
N PRO A 464 -10.62 21.41 -7.82
CA PRO A 464 -10.94 20.01 -7.53
C PRO A 464 -12.44 19.86 -7.28
N THR A 465 -13.01 18.75 -7.75
CA THR A 465 -14.43 18.42 -7.58
C THR A 465 -14.55 17.05 -6.92
N THR A 466 -15.30 16.99 -5.82
CA THR A 466 -15.62 15.76 -5.05
C THR A 466 -17.10 15.45 -5.13
N THR A 467 -17.64 15.35 -6.34
CA THR A 467 -19.05 14.97 -6.52
C THR A 467 -19.14 13.45 -6.61
N PRO A 468 -19.81 12.76 -5.67
CA PRO A 468 -20.01 11.32 -5.73
C PRO A 468 -20.78 10.92 -7.00
N GLU A 469 -20.56 9.72 -7.52
CA GLU A 469 -21.39 9.18 -8.60
C GLU A 469 -22.87 9.06 -8.17
N ASP A 470 -23.81 9.39 -9.06
CA ASP A 470 -25.25 9.22 -8.80
C ASP A 470 -25.54 7.73 -8.61
N GLN A 471 -25.73 7.32 -7.35
CA GLN A 471 -25.99 5.92 -7.00
C GLN A 471 -27.36 5.41 -7.47
N GLY A 472 -28.16 6.24 -8.13
CA GLY A 472 -29.45 5.89 -8.72
C GLY A 472 -30.56 5.73 -7.68
N ARG A 473 -31.73 6.31 -7.97
CA ARG A 473 -32.95 6.19 -7.15
C ARG A 473 -33.65 4.82 -7.33
N GLU A 474 -32.95 3.70 -7.15
CA GLU A 474 -33.59 2.36 -7.15
C GLU A 474 -33.15 1.44 -6.00
N GLY A 475 -32.49 1.98 -4.97
CA GLY A 475 -32.43 1.32 -3.66
C GLY A 475 -33.72 1.62 -2.89
N THR A 476 -34.44 0.60 -2.43
CA THR A 476 -35.50 0.84 -1.45
C THR A 476 -34.89 1.52 -0.23
N ARG A 477 -35.64 2.47 0.32
CA ARG A 477 -35.32 3.46 1.35
C ARG A 477 -34.81 2.92 2.70
N GLY A 478 -34.39 1.66 2.79
CA GLY A 478 -34.00 0.97 4.02
C GLY A 478 -32.80 0.02 3.89
N ASP A 479 -32.07 0.03 2.77
CA ASP A 479 -30.88 -0.84 2.63
C ASP A 479 -29.58 -0.02 2.70
N VAL A 480 -29.14 0.24 3.94
CA VAL A 480 -27.88 0.93 4.26
C VAL A 480 -26.67 -0.02 4.21
N SER A 481 -26.90 -1.29 3.83
CA SER A 481 -25.90 -2.37 3.83
C SER A 481 -25.04 -2.41 2.56
N ARG A 482 -25.32 -1.58 1.54
CA ARG A 482 -24.60 -1.67 0.27
C ARG A 482 -23.12 -1.26 0.36
N GLY A 483 -22.72 -0.54 1.42
CA GLY A 483 -21.31 -0.30 1.76
C GLY A 483 -20.57 -1.58 2.19
N GLU A 484 -21.27 -2.57 2.73
CA GLU A 484 -20.67 -3.83 3.21
C GLU A 484 -20.32 -4.81 2.06
N GLU A 485 -20.97 -4.69 0.89
CA GLU A 485 -20.72 -5.57 -0.26
C GLU A 485 -19.58 -5.11 -1.18
N LYS A 486 -19.22 -3.82 -1.15
CA LYS A 486 -18.09 -3.29 -1.94
C LYS A 486 -16.76 -3.23 -1.18
N ASN A 487 -16.79 -3.37 0.15
CA ASN A 487 -15.62 -3.32 1.03
C ASN A 487 -15.22 -4.69 1.63
N ARG A 488 -15.64 -5.81 1.01
CA ARG A 488 -15.17 -7.17 1.34
C ARG A 488 -14.09 -7.68 0.41
#